data_AF-A0AAU2EAD1-F1
#
_entry.id   AF-A0AAU2EAD1-F1
#
_cell.length_a   1.000
_cell.length_b   1.000
_cell.length_c   1.000
_cell.angle_alpha   90.00
_cell.angle_beta   90.00
_cell.angle_gamma   90.00
#
_symmetry.space_group_name_H-M   'P 1'
#
loop_
_entity.id
_entity.type
_entity.pdbx_description
1 polymer ?
#
loop_
_entity_poly.entity_id
_entity_poly.type
_entity_poly.pdbx_seq_one_letter_code
_entity_poly.pdbx_strand_id
1 'polypeptide(L)'
;MSNAVEVLNYNPPAFPDLSWIKSDKSNVNQLDDSIGFALMADGNIAIGITTDESQTPIVSTPTKLRAMIAGAKDGQFDHLVA
;
A
#
# COMPACT_ATOMS: atom_id res chain seq x y z
N MET A 1 -1.71 -5.49 -17.14
CA MET A 1 -2.32 -6.35 -16.11
C MET A 1 -1.73 -5.92 -14.77
N SER A 2 -2.52 -5.91 -13.70
CA SER A 2 -1.99 -5.56 -12.37
C SER A 2 -1.15 -6.73 -11.85
N ASN A 3 0.10 -6.47 -11.46
CA ASN A 3 0.95 -7.45 -10.79
C ASN A 3 0.92 -7.28 -9.27
N ALA A 4 -0.20 -6.84 -8.70
CA ALA A 4 -0.34 -6.77 -7.25
C ALA A 4 -0.45 -8.20 -6.68
N VAL A 5 0.20 -8.44 -5.54
CA VAL A 5 0.19 -9.72 -4.83
C VAL A 5 -0.46 -9.55 -3.47
N GLU A 6 -1.14 -10.60 -3.00
CA GLU A 6 -1.73 -10.64 -1.67
C GLU A 6 -0.66 -10.59 -0.58
N VAL A 7 -0.98 -9.90 0.52
CA VAL A 7 -0.16 -9.88 1.73
C VAL A 7 -0.78 -10.83 2.73
N LEU A 8 -0.14 -11.98 2.92
CA LEU A 8 -0.57 -12.98 3.89
C LEU A 8 -0.14 -12.57 5.29
N ASN A 9 -0.98 -12.85 6.29
CA ASN A 9 -0.69 -12.66 7.71
C ASN A 9 -0.37 -11.22 8.15
N TYR A 10 -0.89 -10.21 7.43
CA TYR A 10 -0.88 -8.82 7.88
C TYR A 10 -2.30 -8.40 8.27
N ASN A 11 -2.53 -8.14 9.56
CA ASN A 11 -3.84 -7.79 10.11
C ASN A 11 -3.72 -6.69 11.19
N PRO A 12 -3.50 -5.42 10.80
CA PRO A 12 -3.30 -4.35 11.76
C PRO A 12 -4.56 -4.14 12.63
N PRO A 13 -4.45 -3.99 13.96
CA PRO A 13 -5.61 -3.88 14.85
C PRO A 13 -6.58 -2.74 14.54
N ALA A 14 -6.09 -1.66 13.91
CA ALA A 14 -6.92 -0.52 13.52
C ALA A 14 -7.86 -0.83 12.33
N PHE A 15 -7.51 -1.82 11.50
CA PHE A 15 -8.28 -2.21 10.32
C PHE A 15 -8.28 -3.74 10.17
N PRO A 16 -8.97 -4.45 11.07
CA PRO A 16 -8.99 -5.89 11.05
C PRO A 16 -9.71 -6.42 9.81
N ASP A 17 -9.28 -7.59 9.35
CA ASP A 17 -9.91 -8.42 8.32
C ASP A 17 -10.01 -7.77 6.94
N LEU A 18 -9.16 -6.77 6.66
CA LEU A 18 -9.01 -6.22 5.32
C LEU A 18 -8.15 -7.13 4.44
N SER A 19 -8.51 -7.23 3.16
CA SER A 19 -7.67 -7.91 2.15
C SER A 19 -6.59 -6.96 1.63
N TRP A 20 -5.36 -7.20 2.05
CA TRP A 20 -4.21 -6.37 1.70
C TRP A 20 -3.48 -6.88 0.46
N ILE A 21 -3.12 -5.96 -0.43
CA ILE A 21 -2.30 -6.21 -1.60
C ILE A 21 -1.08 -5.28 -1.62
N LYS A 22 0.04 -5.76 -2.17
CA LYS A 22 1.24 -4.96 -2.40
C LYS A 22 1.77 -5.18 -3.81
N SER A 23 2.75 -4.37 -4.23
CA SER A 23 3.41 -4.55 -5.53
C SER A 23 4.24 -5.84 -5.57
N ASP A 24 4.26 -6.58 -6.69
CA ASP A 24 5.22 -7.68 -6.91
C ASP A 24 6.68 -7.21 -6.79
N LYS A 25 6.94 -5.93 -7.08
CA LYS A 25 8.26 -5.30 -6.94
C LYS A 25 8.72 -5.19 -5.50
N SER A 26 7.80 -5.18 -4.54
CA SER A 26 8.13 -5.13 -3.11
C SER A 26 8.75 -6.44 -2.60
N ASN A 27 8.71 -7.52 -3.38
CA ASN A 27 9.34 -8.80 -3.02
C ASN A 27 10.75 -8.97 -3.64
N VAL A 28 11.22 -8.02 -4.43
CA VAL A 28 12.58 -8.07 -4.99
C VAL A 28 13.54 -7.63 -3.88
N ASN A 29 14.35 -8.57 -3.39
CA ASN A 29 15.42 -8.41 -2.38
C ASN A 29 15.07 -8.58 -0.89
N GLN A 30 13.92 -9.19 -0.52
CA GLN A 30 13.56 -9.41 0.90
C GLN A 30 13.60 -8.13 1.77
N LEU A 31 13.20 -7.00 1.19
CA LEU A 31 13.04 -5.79 1.99
C LEU A 31 11.76 -5.94 2.80
N ASP A 32 11.92 -6.12 4.11
CA ASP A 32 10.88 -6.13 5.14
C ASP A 32 10.19 -4.75 5.29
N ASP A 33 10.16 -3.92 4.25
CA ASP A 33 9.52 -2.60 4.24
C ASP A 33 8.65 -2.49 2.99
N SER A 34 7.42 -2.97 3.09
CA SER A 34 6.48 -3.09 1.98
C SER A 34 5.24 -2.22 2.24
N ILE A 35 4.97 -1.26 1.36
CA ILE A 35 3.69 -0.55 1.36
C ILE A 35 2.61 -1.43 0.73
N GLY A 36 1.52 -1.64 1.46
CA GLY A 36 0.33 -2.32 0.98
C GLY A 36 -0.90 -1.42 0.98
N PHE A 37 -1.91 -1.89 0.27
CA PHE A 37 -3.18 -1.21 0.06
C PHE A 37 -4.33 -2.19 0.33
N ALA A 38 -5.40 -1.70 0.93
CA ALA A 38 -6.65 -2.45 1.07
C ALA A 38 -7.86 -1.56 0.79
N LEU A 39 -8.86 -2.12 0.11
CA LEU A 39 -10.14 -1.45 -0.12
C LEU A 39 -11.02 -1.62 1.12
N MET A 40 -11.55 -0.51 1.63
CA MET A 40 -12.47 -0.48 2.76
C MET A 40 -13.92 -0.57 2.28
N ALA A 41 -14.83 -0.99 3.17
CA ALA A 41 -16.25 -1.15 2.85
C ALA A 41 -16.95 0.16 2.43
N ASP A 42 -16.43 1.32 2.86
CA ASP A 42 -16.91 2.65 2.49
C ASP A 42 -16.31 3.18 1.16
N GLY A 43 -15.47 2.38 0.50
CA GLY A 43 -14.80 2.75 -0.75
C GLY A 43 -13.51 3.56 -0.56
N ASN A 44 -13.10 3.85 0.68
CA ASN A 44 -11.78 4.40 0.95
C ASN A 44 -10.68 3.33 0.83
N ILE A 45 -9.43 3.77 0.84
CA ILE A 45 -8.26 2.91 0.67
C ILE A 45 -7.35 3.07 1.87
N ALA A 46 -7.15 1.99 2.61
CA ALA A 46 -6.14 1.93 3.65
C ALA A 46 -4.76 1.70 3.01
N ILE A 47 -3.75 2.40 3.52
CA ILE A 47 -2.34 2.31 3.09
C ILE A 47 -1.50 2.04 4.32
N GLY A 48 -0.74 0.96 4.34
CA GLY A 48 0.01 0.54 5.54
C GLY A 48 1.39 -0.03 5.21
N ILE A 49 2.29 0.01 6.18
CA ILE A 49 3.55 -0.74 6.16
C ILE A 49 3.20 -2.18 6.56
N THR A 50 3.21 -3.08 5.58
CA THR A 50 2.69 -4.45 5.69
C THR A 50 3.57 -5.43 6.47
N THR A 51 4.64 -4.91 7.06
CA THR A 51 5.57 -5.62 7.94
C THR A 51 5.51 -5.10 9.38
N ASP A 52 4.74 -4.05 9.65
CA ASP A 52 4.56 -3.46 10.97
C ASP A 52 3.06 -3.31 11.28
N GLU A 53 2.47 -4.32 11.92
CA GLU A 53 1.07 -4.30 12.37
C GLU A 53 0.82 -3.31 13.51
N SER A 54 1.87 -2.87 14.20
CA SER A 54 1.73 -1.88 15.28
C SER A 54 1.50 -0.48 14.74
N GLN A 55 1.95 -0.21 13.51
CA GLN A 55 1.69 1.04 12.83
C GLN A 55 0.23 1.12 12.37
N THR A 56 -0.45 2.21 12.71
CA THR A 56 -1.80 2.48 12.22
C THR A 56 -1.75 2.89 10.74
N PRO A 57 -2.41 2.13 9.83
CA PRO A 57 -2.51 2.52 8.43
C PRO A 57 -3.18 3.89 8.24
N ILE A 58 -2.80 4.60 7.18
CA ILE A 58 -3.46 5.84 6.80
C ILE A 58 -4.63 5.55 5.86
N VAL A 59 -5.68 6.38 5.93
CA VAL A 59 -6.85 6.27 5.04
C VAL A 59 -6.78 7.34 3.95
N SER A 60 -6.86 6.89 2.71
CA SER A 60 -6.91 7.73 1.51
C SER A 60 -8.21 7.52 0.74
N THR A 61 -8.49 8.42 -0.20
CA THR A 61 -9.62 8.28 -1.12
C THR A 61 -9.13 7.82 -2.49
N PRO A 62 -9.99 7.20 -3.32
CA PRO A 62 -9.62 6.85 -4.70
C PRO A 62 -9.16 8.05 -5.54
N THR A 63 -9.65 9.26 -5.24
CA THR A 63 -9.22 10.49 -5.93
C THR A 63 -7.80 10.88 -5.54
N LYS A 64 -7.48 10.87 -4.24
CA LYS A 64 -6.13 11.17 -3.75
C LYS A 64 -5.11 10.15 -4.25
N LEU A 65 -5.45 8.86 -4.20
CA LEU A 65 -4.55 7.80 -4.67
C LEU A 65 -4.31 7.89 -6.19
N ARG A 66 -5.34 8.21 -6.98
CA ARG A 66 -5.18 8.43 -8.44
C ARG A 66 -4.22 9.59 -8.73
N ALA A 67 -4.35 10.71 -8.03
CA ALA A 67 -3.45 11.85 -8.18
C ALA A 67 -2.00 11.49 -7.81
N MET A 68 -1.81 10.78 -6.69
CA MET A 68 -0.49 10.29 -6.26
C MET A 68 0.14 9.35 -7.30
N ILE A 69 -0.60 8.36 -7.80
CA ILE A 69 -0.11 7.42 -8.82
C ILE A 69 0.26 8.15 -10.12
N ALA A 70 -0.52 9.16 -10.52
CA ALA A 70 -0.20 9.95 -11.71
C ALA A 70 1.14 10.69 -11.54
N GLY A 71 1.32 11.42 -10.44
CA GLY A 71 2.58 12.12 -10.16
C GLY A 71 3.78 11.18 -10.04
N ALA A 72 3.60 10.01 -9.40
CA ALA A 72 4.65 8.99 -9.31
C ALA A 72 5.04 8.43 -10.69
N LYS A 73 4.08 8.20 -11.59
CA LYS A 73 4.35 7.76 -12.97
C LYS A 73 5.08 8.82 -13.80
N ASP A 74 4.87 10.09 -13.48
CA ASP A 74 5.56 11.21 -14.10
C ASP A 74 6.98 11.42 -13.52
N GLY A 75 7.43 10.58 -12.58
CA GLY A 75 8.74 10.67 -11.94
C GLY A 75 8.87 11.82 -10.94
N GLN A 76 7.75 12.46 -10.53
CA GLN A 76 7.78 13.65 -9.68
C GLN A 76 8.40 13.42 -8.30
N PHE A 77 8.52 12.16 -7.88
CA PHE A 77 9.05 11.76 -6.57
C PHE A 77 10.36 10.96 -6.63
N ASP A 78 10.95 10.77 -7.82
CA ASP A 78 12.14 9.91 -7.98
C ASP A 78 13.33 10.41 -7.15
N HIS A 79 13.42 11.72 -6.93
CA HIS A 79 14.43 12.36 -6.08
C HIS A 79 14.38 11.93 -4.60
N LEU A 80 13.29 11.31 -4.14
CA LEU A 80 13.16 10.79 -2.77
C LEU A 80 13.75 9.39 -2.60
N VAL A 81 14.04 8.68 -3.70
CA VAL A 81 14.49 7.28 -3.71
C VAL A 81 15.77 7.06 -4.51
N ALA A 82 16.47 8.15 -4.87
CA ALA A 82 17.70 8.16 -5.66
C ALA A 82 18.96 7.86 -4.82
#